data_AF-A0A3M1NJN1-F1
#
_entry.id   AF-A0A3M1NJN1-F1
#
_cell.length_a   1.000
_cell.length_b   1.000
_cell.length_c   1.000
_cell.angle_alpha   90.00
_cell.angle_beta   90.00
_cell.angle_gamma   90.00
#
_symmetry.space_group_name_H-M   'P 1'
#
loop_
_entity.id
_entity.type
_entity.pdbx_description
1 polymer ?
#
loop_
_entity_poly.entity_id
_entity_poly.type
_entity_poly.pdbx_seq_one_letter_code
_entity_poly.pdbx_strand_id
1 'polypeptide(L)'
;IKNLIKTNKELQETLSKILANISGLPKKKQEKPFFKADYQKDQASIIKKRELQITDLNEELKRRNKLIQHLAAKLRLAQDYSAQANKQLNLLNKKLDSKNRQILLMKKELEKRDKYIQKLAAEKSDETKTLKNTLLKAQEEINLKNTLIFNLEKEVETHKNSLEELKRKLRRLANESYEKEKKITLLKSENSSLANAVRELKQNSDLLSAQVESLKSDLGIARQKIVAVETRARKKEAASKKSLEMLKMEYEKSLKELIKSQSQKEVALKSKINELNEKILNKALLLKKKQEQEKKLFYTFNKALRNLFYLNESELKPMLKKALSQQTQPTQEPDQKEITIHHSSDDNDSFFVDEPQKFHTPIHTPVMHKTVKQVINEDDPLKLLVPMVKTALDHGDSVEQIKHSLLNSGYSEKHIEEALTKVKK
;
A
#
# COMPACT_ATOMS: atom_id res chain seq x y z
N ILE A 1 -103.98 102.31 -36.88
CA ILE A 1 -103.89 103.71 -36.36
C ILE A 1 -103.76 104.73 -37.48
N LYS A 2 -102.74 104.68 -38.35
CA LYS A 2 -102.58 105.65 -39.46
C LYS A 2 -103.84 105.81 -40.34
N ASN A 3 -104.45 104.69 -40.74
CA ASN A 3 -105.70 104.71 -41.51
C ASN A 3 -106.88 105.34 -40.74
N LEU A 4 -106.98 105.09 -39.42
CA LEU A 4 -108.01 105.69 -38.57
C LEU A 4 -107.81 107.19 -38.40
N ILE A 5 -106.56 107.66 -38.21
CA ILE A 5 -106.25 109.10 -38.14
C ILE A 5 -106.63 109.79 -39.46
N LYS A 6 -106.31 109.16 -40.60
CA LYS A 6 -106.65 109.66 -41.93
C LYS A 6 -108.16 109.80 -42.11
N THR A 7 -108.94 108.74 -41.85
CA THR A 7 -110.41 108.80 -42.01
C THR A 7 -111.09 109.70 -41.00
N ASN A 8 -110.51 109.88 -39.81
CA ASN A 8 -111.01 110.84 -38.81
C ASN A 8 -110.81 112.28 -39.28
N LYS A 9 -109.69 112.59 -39.93
CA LYS A 9 -109.42 113.89 -40.55
C LYS A 9 -110.40 114.18 -41.70
N GLU A 10 -110.65 113.22 -42.57
CA GLU A 10 -111.66 113.32 -43.64
C GLU A 10 -113.08 113.58 -43.08
N LEU A 11 -113.42 112.98 -41.93
CA LEU A 11 -114.70 113.20 -41.26
C LEU A 11 -114.79 114.59 -40.61
N GLN A 12 -113.71 115.10 -40.02
CA GLN A 12 -113.62 116.49 -39.54
C GLN A 12 -113.77 117.53 -40.66
N GLU A 13 -113.15 117.27 -41.81
CA GLU A 13 -113.29 118.12 -43.00
C GLU A 13 -114.74 118.13 -43.51
N THR A 14 -115.41 116.97 -43.50
CA THR A 14 -116.83 116.85 -43.89
C THR A 14 -117.74 117.63 -42.93
N LEU A 15 -117.52 117.50 -41.61
CA LEU A 15 -118.26 118.24 -40.60
C LEU A 15 -118.06 119.76 -40.75
N SER A 16 -116.84 120.20 -41.05
CA SER A 16 -116.51 121.60 -41.31
C SER A 16 -117.26 122.14 -42.54
N LYS A 17 -117.36 121.35 -43.62
CA LYS A 17 -118.15 121.71 -44.82
C LYS A 17 -119.65 121.81 -44.52
N ILE A 18 -120.21 120.91 -43.71
CA ILE A 18 -121.63 120.96 -43.32
C ILE A 18 -121.91 122.21 -42.47
N LEU A 19 -121.05 122.52 -41.50
CA LEU A 19 -121.16 123.74 -40.68
C LEU A 19 -121.09 125.01 -41.54
N ALA A 20 -120.15 125.08 -42.48
CA ALA A 20 -120.04 126.20 -43.43
C ALA A 20 -121.33 126.36 -44.25
N ASN A 21 -121.92 125.26 -44.74
CA ASN A 21 -123.17 125.26 -45.51
C ASN A 21 -124.40 125.68 -44.68
N ILE A 22 -124.41 125.47 -43.36
CA ILE A 22 -125.46 126.01 -42.47
C ILE A 22 -125.25 127.51 -42.28
N SER A 23 -124.01 127.95 -42.06
CA SER A 23 -123.68 129.37 -41.86
C SER A 23 -123.90 130.25 -43.10
N GLY A 24 -123.81 129.67 -44.29
CA GLY A 24 -124.01 130.34 -45.58
C GLY A 24 -125.47 130.39 -46.09
N LEU A 25 -126.44 129.84 -45.36
CA LEU A 25 -127.86 129.97 -45.72
C LEU A 25 -128.30 131.45 -45.66
N PRO A 26 -128.89 132.02 -46.73
CA PRO A 26 -129.14 133.45 -46.85
C PRO A 26 -130.11 133.96 -45.76
N LYS A 27 -129.61 134.82 -44.87
CA LYS A 27 -130.42 135.61 -43.93
C LYS A 27 -130.93 136.90 -44.57
N LYS A 28 -131.50 136.88 -45.77
CA LYS A 28 -132.05 138.07 -46.48
C LYS A 28 -133.04 137.63 -47.56
N LYS A 29 -134.06 138.38 -47.97
CA LYS A 29 -134.82 139.57 -47.52
C LYS A 29 -136.09 139.56 -48.42
N GLN A 30 -137.23 140.00 -47.89
CA GLN A 30 -138.47 140.41 -48.56
C GLN A 30 -138.60 140.17 -50.08
N GLU A 31 -139.51 139.27 -50.50
CA GLU A 31 -140.39 139.45 -51.67
C GLU A 31 -141.47 138.33 -51.72
N LYS A 32 -142.73 138.73 -51.93
CA LYS A 32 -144.01 137.98 -52.05
C LYS A 32 -144.49 137.13 -50.83
N PRO A 33 -145.64 137.47 -50.20
CA PRO A 33 -146.12 136.81 -48.96
C PRO A 33 -146.71 135.40 -49.14
N PHE A 34 -146.91 134.89 -50.37
CA PHE A 34 -147.67 133.65 -50.59
C PHE A 34 -146.84 132.35 -50.49
N PHE A 35 -145.49 132.41 -50.50
CA PHE A 35 -144.62 131.22 -50.40
C PHE A 35 -143.70 131.20 -49.16
N LYS A 36 -143.87 132.16 -48.24
CA LYS A 36 -142.93 132.42 -47.14
C LYS A 36 -142.97 131.38 -46.02
N ALA A 37 -144.14 130.84 -45.69
CA ALA A 37 -144.29 129.86 -44.63
C ALA A 37 -143.71 128.49 -45.02
N ASP A 38 -143.97 128.05 -46.25
CA ASP A 38 -143.46 126.76 -46.76
C ASP A 38 -141.95 126.80 -46.95
N TYR A 39 -141.41 127.89 -47.50
CA TYR A 39 -139.96 128.06 -47.65
C TYR A 39 -139.22 128.10 -46.31
N GLN A 40 -139.78 128.78 -45.30
CA GLN A 40 -139.18 128.83 -43.95
C GLN A 40 -139.28 127.48 -43.24
N LYS A 41 -140.36 126.73 -43.44
CA LYS A 41 -140.55 125.38 -42.90
C LYS A 41 -139.57 124.39 -43.54
N ASP A 42 -139.33 124.50 -44.84
CA ASP A 42 -138.35 123.71 -45.56
C ASP A 42 -136.92 124.03 -45.11
N GLN A 43 -136.58 125.31 -44.93
CA GLN A 43 -135.27 125.70 -44.38
C GLN A 43 -135.08 125.19 -42.95
N ALA A 44 -136.10 125.29 -42.09
CA ALA A 44 -136.04 124.77 -40.72
C ALA A 44 -135.89 123.24 -40.70
N SER A 45 -136.57 122.52 -41.59
CA SER A 45 -136.43 121.07 -41.77
C SER A 45 -135.03 120.68 -42.24
N ILE A 46 -134.46 121.42 -43.20
CA ILE A 46 -133.08 121.23 -43.68
C ILE A 46 -132.07 121.49 -42.56
N ILE A 47 -132.25 122.56 -41.79
CA ILE A 47 -131.37 122.89 -40.65
C ILE A 47 -131.44 121.78 -39.60
N LYS A 48 -132.63 121.37 -39.18
CA LYS A 48 -132.82 120.30 -38.19
C LYS A 48 -132.21 118.97 -38.64
N LYS A 49 -132.35 118.61 -39.92
CA LYS A 49 -131.70 117.42 -40.50
C LYS A 49 -130.18 117.52 -40.46
N ARG A 50 -129.62 118.70 -40.76
CA ARG A 50 -128.16 118.93 -40.70
C ARG A 50 -127.64 118.96 -39.26
N GLU A 51 -128.39 119.49 -38.31
CA GLU A 51 -128.05 119.45 -36.88
C GLU A 51 -127.98 118.02 -36.35
N LEU A 52 -128.94 117.16 -36.75
CA LEU A 52 -128.90 115.73 -36.43
C LEU A 52 -127.67 115.05 -37.05
N GLN A 53 -127.38 115.33 -38.32
CA GLN A 53 -126.17 114.83 -38.99
C GLN A 53 -124.87 115.28 -38.29
N ILE A 54 -124.81 116.53 -37.82
CA ILE A 54 -123.66 117.05 -37.06
C ILE A 54 -123.52 116.30 -35.73
N THR A 55 -124.64 116.05 -35.04
CA THR A 55 -124.64 115.33 -33.77
C THR A 55 -124.14 113.89 -33.94
N ASP A 56 -124.64 113.18 -34.95
CA ASP A 56 -124.20 111.82 -35.28
C ASP A 56 -122.72 111.76 -35.65
N LEU A 57 -122.26 112.69 -36.50
CA LEU A 57 -120.85 112.77 -36.90
C LEU A 57 -119.93 113.11 -35.71
N ASN A 58 -120.38 113.97 -34.78
CA ASN A 58 -119.61 114.30 -33.58
C ASN A 58 -119.48 113.11 -32.62
N GLU A 59 -120.55 112.34 -32.42
CA GLU A 59 -120.48 111.12 -31.60
C GLU A 59 -119.59 110.05 -32.26
N GLU A 60 -119.63 109.93 -33.59
CA GLU A 60 -118.71 109.06 -34.34
C GLU A 60 -117.25 109.51 -34.22
N LEU A 61 -116.96 110.82 -34.32
CA LEU A 61 -115.62 111.37 -34.04
C LEU A 61 -115.14 111.03 -32.63
N LYS A 62 -116.02 111.16 -31.64
CA LYS A 62 -115.71 110.86 -30.23
C LYS A 62 -115.39 109.38 -30.03
N ARG A 63 -116.16 108.47 -30.65
CA ARG A 63 -115.90 107.02 -30.65
C ARG A 63 -114.56 106.70 -31.31
N ARG A 64 -114.28 107.27 -32.49
CA ARG A 64 -113.02 107.08 -33.22
C ARG A 64 -111.82 107.61 -32.43
N ASN A 65 -111.95 108.77 -31.78
CA ASN A 65 -110.90 109.33 -30.94
C ASN A 65 -110.56 108.42 -29.75
N LYS A 66 -111.58 107.88 -29.06
CA LYS A 66 -111.36 106.88 -28.00
C LYS A 66 -110.66 105.62 -28.52
N LEU A 67 -111.06 105.12 -29.69
CA LEU A 67 -110.42 103.97 -30.32
C LEU A 67 -108.95 104.25 -30.69
N ILE A 68 -108.66 105.43 -31.24
CA ILE A 68 -107.28 105.86 -31.56
C ILE A 68 -106.42 105.90 -30.30
N GLN A 69 -106.93 106.48 -29.20
CA GLN A 69 -106.21 106.54 -27.92
C GLN A 69 -105.93 105.15 -27.35
N HIS A 70 -106.93 104.26 -27.34
CA HIS A 70 -106.77 102.88 -26.87
C HIS A 70 -105.77 102.09 -27.72
N LEU A 71 -105.84 102.22 -29.05
CA LEU A 71 -104.87 101.57 -29.94
C LEU A 71 -103.46 102.15 -29.78
N ALA A 72 -103.33 103.46 -29.54
CA ALA A 72 -102.04 104.09 -29.27
C ALA A 72 -101.44 103.58 -27.95
N ALA A 73 -102.25 103.39 -26.91
CA ALA A 73 -101.80 102.77 -25.66
C ALA A 73 -101.34 101.31 -25.86
N LYS A 74 -102.10 100.51 -26.63
CA LYS A 74 -101.69 99.15 -27.00
C LYS A 74 -100.38 99.12 -27.79
N LEU A 75 -100.19 100.08 -28.70
CA LEU A 75 -98.95 100.20 -29.47
C LEU A 75 -97.75 100.51 -28.56
N ARG A 76 -97.90 101.43 -27.60
CA ARG A 76 -96.85 101.74 -26.62
C ARG A 76 -96.45 100.51 -25.80
N LEU A 77 -97.43 99.78 -25.27
CA LEU A 77 -97.16 98.54 -24.54
C LEU A 77 -96.41 97.52 -25.40
N ALA A 78 -96.83 97.33 -26.66
CA ALA A 78 -96.13 96.43 -27.58
C ALA A 78 -94.69 96.88 -27.88
N GLN A 79 -94.44 98.19 -27.98
CA GLN A 79 -93.10 98.75 -28.14
C GLN A 79 -92.23 98.52 -26.90
N ASP A 80 -92.79 98.71 -25.71
CA ASP A 80 -92.08 98.46 -24.44
C ASP A 80 -91.73 96.98 -24.28
N TYR A 81 -92.67 96.07 -24.58
CA TYR A 81 -92.40 94.63 -24.61
C TYR A 81 -91.31 94.27 -25.63
N SER A 82 -91.36 94.83 -26.83
CA SER A 82 -90.32 94.62 -27.85
C SER A 82 -88.95 95.12 -27.38
N ALA A 83 -88.89 96.30 -26.74
CA ALA A 83 -87.66 96.84 -26.19
C ALA A 83 -87.09 95.97 -25.06
N GLN A 84 -87.94 95.44 -24.18
CA GLN A 84 -87.52 94.51 -23.12
C GLN A 84 -87.02 93.18 -23.69
N ALA A 85 -87.71 92.61 -24.68
CA ALA A 85 -87.29 91.40 -25.37
C ALA A 85 -85.92 91.59 -26.04
N ASN A 86 -85.72 92.71 -26.72
CA ASN A 86 -84.42 93.05 -27.34
C ASN A 86 -83.30 93.20 -26.30
N LYS A 87 -83.57 93.78 -25.13
CA LYS A 87 -82.59 93.84 -24.03
C LYS A 87 -82.22 92.45 -23.52
N GLN A 88 -83.20 91.56 -23.34
CA GLN A 88 -82.95 90.18 -22.91
C GLN A 88 -82.16 89.38 -23.95
N LEU A 89 -82.51 89.53 -25.24
CA LEU A 89 -81.80 88.89 -26.35
C LEU A 89 -80.34 89.33 -26.40
N ASN A 90 -80.07 90.64 -26.26
CA ASN A 90 -78.70 91.16 -26.20
C ASN A 90 -77.91 90.62 -25.01
N LEU A 91 -78.53 90.44 -23.84
CA LEU A 91 -77.89 89.85 -22.68
C LEU A 91 -77.57 88.35 -22.90
N LEU A 92 -78.50 87.61 -23.49
CA LEU A 92 -78.30 86.20 -23.84
C LEU A 92 -77.20 86.01 -24.87
N ASN A 93 -77.13 86.86 -25.89
CA ASN A 93 -76.05 86.82 -26.89
C ASN A 93 -74.68 87.07 -26.25
N LYS A 94 -74.55 88.07 -25.36
CA LYS A 94 -73.30 88.30 -24.62
C LYS A 94 -72.90 87.09 -23.76
N LYS A 95 -73.87 86.43 -23.12
CA LYS A 95 -73.60 85.19 -22.34
C LYS A 95 -73.17 84.05 -23.25
N LEU A 96 -73.80 83.90 -24.42
CA LEU A 96 -73.45 82.89 -25.42
C LEU A 96 -72.03 83.10 -25.94
N ASP A 97 -71.66 84.34 -26.27
CA ASP A 97 -70.30 84.69 -26.71
C ASP A 97 -69.25 84.37 -25.65
N SER A 98 -69.53 84.71 -24.39
CA SER A 98 -68.65 84.37 -23.27
C SER A 98 -68.45 82.86 -23.12
N LYS A 99 -69.53 82.08 -23.20
CA LYS A 99 -69.46 80.61 -23.14
C LYS A 99 -68.70 80.03 -24.34
N ASN A 100 -68.90 80.57 -25.53
CA ASN A 100 -68.19 80.13 -26.73
C ASN A 100 -66.68 80.38 -26.62
N ARG A 101 -66.26 81.52 -26.05
CA ARG A 101 -64.84 81.79 -25.75
C ARG A 101 -64.28 80.79 -24.75
N GLN A 102 -65.03 80.47 -23.69
CA GLN A 102 -64.61 79.48 -22.69
C GLN A 102 -64.45 78.09 -23.32
N ILE A 103 -65.39 77.65 -24.16
CA ILE A 103 -65.31 76.38 -24.90
C ILE A 103 -64.05 76.36 -25.78
N LEU A 104 -63.74 77.46 -26.48
CA LEU A 104 -62.55 77.53 -27.32
C LEU A 104 -61.25 77.39 -26.50
N LEU A 105 -61.17 78.02 -25.33
CA LEU A 105 -60.03 77.88 -24.42
C LEU A 105 -59.89 76.44 -23.92
N MET A 106 -60.99 75.82 -23.47
CA MET A 106 -60.98 74.43 -23.02
C MET A 106 -60.56 73.46 -24.13
N LYS A 107 -61.00 73.67 -25.37
CA LYS A 107 -60.56 72.86 -26.53
C LYS A 107 -59.05 72.95 -26.75
N LYS A 108 -58.48 74.16 -26.67
CA LYS A 108 -57.02 74.34 -26.79
C LYS A 108 -56.25 73.66 -25.64
N GLU A 109 -56.80 73.67 -24.43
CA GLU A 109 -56.20 72.97 -23.30
C GLU A 109 -56.26 71.45 -23.46
N LEU A 110 -57.40 70.91 -23.93
CA LEU A 110 -57.53 69.49 -24.25
C LEU A 110 -56.50 69.05 -25.31
N GLU A 111 -56.35 69.82 -26.39
CA GLU A 111 -55.37 69.50 -27.44
C GLU A 111 -53.92 69.49 -26.90
N LYS A 112 -53.58 70.42 -25.99
CA LYS A 112 -52.27 70.41 -25.31
C LYS A 112 -52.08 69.17 -24.44
N ARG A 113 -53.11 68.77 -23.69
CA ARG A 113 -53.08 67.57 -22.85
C ARG A 113 -52.96 66.31 -23.69
N ASP A 114 -53.68 66.20 -24.81
CA ASP A 114 -53.58 65.05 -25.71
C ASP A 114 -52.16 64.91 -26.29
N LYS A 115 -51.55 66.01 -26.73
CA LYS A 115 -50.14 66.02 -27.19
C LYS A 115 -49.18 65.57 -26.08
N TYR A 116 -49.40 66.01 -24.84
CA TYR A 116 -48.58 65.60 -23.70
C TYR A 116 -48.75 64.12 -23.37
N ILE A 117 -49.97 63.60 -23.39
CA ILE A 117 -50.27 62.18 -23.18
C ILE A 117 -49.61 61.32 -24.25
N GLN A 118 -49.69 61.72 -25.53
CA GLN A 118 -49.02 61.03 -26.63
C GLN A 118 -47.50 60.99 -26.44
N LYS A 119 -46.90 62.10 -26.01
CA LYS A 119 -45.47 62.16 -25.70
C LYS A 119 -45.08 61.21 -24.57
N LEU A 120 -45.81 61.22 -23.46
CA LEU A 120 -45.57 60.29 -22.34
C LEU A 120 -45.76 58.82 -22.74
N ALA A 121 -46.75 58.52 -23.58
CA ALA A 121 -46.97 57.17 -24.08
C ALA A 121 -45.80 56.68 -24.96
N ALA A 122 -45.24 57.56 -25.80
CA ALA A 122 -44.06 57.26 -26.59
C ALA A 122 -42.82 57.04 -25.71
N GLU A 123 -42.55 57.92 -24.75
CA GLU A 123 -41.43 57.79 -23.80
C GLU A 123 -41.50 56.48 -23.03
N LYS A 124 -42.68 56.15 -22.48
CA LYS A 124 -42.88 54.88 -21.74
C LYS A 124 -42.72 53.65 -22.64
N SER A 125 -43.12 53.74 -23.91
CA SER A 125 -42.95 52.67 -24.89
C SER A 125 -41.46 52.41 -25.17
N ASP A 126 -40.67 53.47 -25.37
CA ASP A 126 -39.25 53.36 -25.66
C ASP A 126 -38.43 52.92 -24.42
N GLU A 127 -38.79 53.37 -23.23
CA GLU A 127 -38.24 52.86 -21.97
C GLU A 127 -38.52 51.36 -21.82
N THR A 128 -39.76 50.92 -22.08
CA THR A 128 -40.14 49.50 -22.01
C THR A 128 -39.33 48.65 -23.00
N LYS A 129 -39.13 49.13 -24.24
CA LYS A 129 -38.29 48.44 -25.23
C LYS A 129 -36.83 48.34 -24.76
N THR A 130 -36.30 49.43 -24.21
CA THR A 130 -34.92 49.50 -23.72
C THR A 130 -34.72 48.52 -22.56
N LEU A 131 -35.61 48.54 -21.55
CA LEU A 131 -35.57 47.60 -20.43
C LEU A 131 -35.69 46.15 -20.88
N LYS A 132 -36.58 45.84 -21.83
CA LYS A 132 -36.72 44.49 -22.38
C LYS A 132 -35.43 44.02 -23.06
N ASN A 133 -34.78 44.88 -23.83
CA ASN A 133 -33.51 44.56 -24.48
C ASN A 133 -32.38 44.35 -23.47
N THR A 134 -32.29 45.18 -22.43
CA THR A 134 -31.31 45.02 -21.35
C THR A 134 -31.55 43.73 -20.58
N LEU A 135 -32.81 43.38 -20.29
CA LEU A 135 -33.17 42.13 -19.63
C LEU A 135 -32.76 40.90 -20.45
N LEU A 136 -32.99 40.92 -21.78
CA LEU A 136 -32.56 39.85 -22.67
C LEU A 136 -31.04 39.66 -22.66
N LYS A 137 -30.27 40.75 -22.75
CA LYS A 137 -28.80 40.69 -22.67
C LYS A 137 -28.32 40.14 -21.33
N ALA A 138 -28.91 40.59 -20.22
CA ALA A 138 -28.57 40.08 -18.90
C ALA A 138 -28.89 38.58 -18.77
N GLN A 139 -30.00 38.12 -19.36
CA GLN A 139 -30.36 36.70 -19.38
C GLN A 139 -29.36 35.87 -20.21
N GLU A 140 -28.92 36.37 -21.36
CA GLU A 140 -27.88 35.73 -22.18
C GLU A 140 -26.55 35.61 -21.41
N GLU A 141 -26.13 36.67 -20.71
CA GLU A 141 -24.93 36.65 -19.87
C GLU A 141 -25.04 35.64 -18.72
N ILE A 142 -26.20 35.55 -18.05
CA ILE A 142 -26.45 34.55 -17.00
C ILE A 142 -26.31 33.14 -17.57
N ASN A 143 -26.89 32.87 -18.75
CA ASN A 143 -26.81 31.56 -19.39
C ASN A 143 -25.36 31.18 -19.74
N LEU A 144 -24.56 32.13 -20.22
CA LEU A 144 -23.13 31.94 -20.50
C LEU A 144 -22.34 31.65 -19.21
N LYS A 145 -22.58 32.41 -18.14
CA LYS A 145 -21.93 32.18 -16.83
C LYS A 145 -22.30 30.82 -16.24
N ASN A 146 -23.55 30.40 -16.34
CA ASN A 146 -23.98 29.08 -15.88
C ASN A 146 -23.30 27.95 -16.66
N THR A 147 -23.15 28.12 -17.97
CA THR A 147 -22.41 27.16 -18.81
C THR A 147 -20.93 27.07 -18.39
N LEU A 148 -20.31 28.22 -18.10
CA LEU A 148 -18.94 28.27 -17.60
C LEU A 148 -18.80 27.58 -16.23
N ILE A 149 -19.70 27.87 -15.29
CA ILE A 149 -19.73 27.23 -13.97
C ILE A 149 -19.81 25.71 -14.10
N PHE A 150 -20.74 25.21 -14.93
CA PHE A 150 -20.89 23.78 -15.15
C PHE A 150 -19.62 23.12 -15.72
N ASN A 151 -18.92 23.80 -16.63
CA ASN A 151 -17.65 23.31 -17.16
C ASN A 151 -16.56 23.28 -16.09
N LEU A 152 -16.45 24.33 -15.27
CA LEU A 152 -15.51 24.40 -14.16
C LEU A 152 -15.79 23.32 -13.10
N GLU A 153 -17.06 23.04 -12.80
CA GLU A 153 -17.44 21.95 -11.89
C GLU A 153 -16.95 20.58 -12.40
N LYS A 154 -17.09 20.33 -13.71
CA LYS A 154 -16.54 19.11 -14.33
C LYS A 154 -15.02 19.03 -14.28
N GLU A 155 -14.33 20.15 -14.52
CA GLU A 155 -12.87 20.22 -14.41
C GLU A 155 -12.41 19.95 -12.98
N VAL A 156 -13.06 20.57 -11.98
CA VAL A 156 -12.80 20.33 -10.56
C VAL A 156 -12.96 18.86 -10.21
N GLU A 157 -14.01 18.20 -10.70
CA GLU A 157 -14.23 16.77 -10.45
C GLU A 157 -13.16 15.90 -11.11
N THR A 158 -12.73 16.25 -12.32
CA THR A 158 -11.62 15.58 -13.02
C THR A 158 -10.30 15.74 -12.25
N HIS A 159 -10.05 16.93 -11.70
CA HIS A 159 -8.86 17.21 -10.90
C HIS A 159 -8.88 16.46 -9.56
N LYS A 160 -10.04 16.34 -8.90
CA LYS A 160 -10.21 15.52 -7.70
C LYS A 160 -9.89 14.06 -7.97
N ASN A 161 -10.41 13.50 -9.06
CA ASN A 161 -10.13 12.12 -9.45
C ASN A 161 -8.63 11.91 -9.74
N SER A 162 -8.02 12.84 -10.46
CA SER A 162 -6.57 12.82 -10.74
C SER A 162 -5.74 12.88 -9.45
N LEU A 163 -6.14 13.71 -8.49
CA LEU A 163 -5.48 13.82 -7.19
C LEU A 163 -5.57 12.52 -6.39
N GLU A 164 -6.73 11.86 -6.37
CA GLU A 164 -6.90 10.57 -5.70
C GLU A 164 -6.07 9.46 -6.35
N GLU A 165 -5.96 9.45 -7.68
CA GLU A 165 -5.04 8.53 -8.37
C GLU A 165 -3.58 8.78 -8.00
N LEU A 166 -3.15 10.05 -7.95
CA LEU A 166 -1.80 10.42 -7.51
C LEU A 166 -1.53 9.98 -6.07
N LYS A 167 -2.49 10.18 -5.15
CA LYS A 167 -2.38 9.68 -3.77
C LYS A 167 -2.22 8.16 -3.73
N ARG A 168 -2.99 7.41 -4.53
CA ARG A 168 -2.86 5.95 -4.62
C ARG A 168 -1.49 5.54 -5.16
N LYS A 169 -1.00 6.21 -6.22
CA LYS A 169 0.34 5.97 -6.79
C LYS A 169 1.43 6.25 -5.76
N LEU A 170 1.33 7.36 -5.02
CA LEU A 170 2.29 7.72 -3.98
C LEU A 170 2.34 6.67 -2.86
N ARG A 171 1.18 6.16 -2.41
CA ARG A 171 1.13 5.07 -1.42
C ARG A 171 1.80 3.79 -1.92
N ARG A 172 1.59 3.42 -3.18
CA ARG A 172 2.26 2.24 -3.78
C ARG A 172 3.78 2.43 -3.81
N LEU A 173 4.25 3.58 -4.28
CA LEU A 173 5.68 3.90 -4.32
C LEU A 173 6.31 3.93 -2.93
N ALA A 174 5.60 4.46 -1.93
CA ALA A 174 6.06 4.44 -0.54
C ALA A 174 6.22 3.00 -0.02
N ASN A 175 5.25 2.12 -0.29
CA ASN A 175 5.34 0.71 0.08
C ASN A 175 6.48 -0.02 -0.66
N GLU A 176 6.64 0.23 -1.97
CA GLU A 176 7.75 -0.33 -2.75
C GLU A 176 9.11 0.13 -2.23
N SER A 177 9.23 1.40 -1.82
CA SER A 177 10.43 1.94 -1.19
C SER A 177 10.73 1.25 0.14
N TYR A 178 9.71 1.08 0.99
CA TYR A 178 9.84 0.38 2.27
C TYR A 178 10.29 -1.07 2.10
N GLU A 179 9.72 -1.82 1.16
CA GLU A 179 10.14 -3.20 0.88
C GLU A 179 11.57 -3.28 0.32
N LYS A 180 11.98 -2.32 -0.52
CA LYS A 180 13.37 -2.21 -0.97
C LYS A 180 14.31 -1.95 0.21
N GLU A 181 13.95 -1.07 1.13
CA GLU A 181 14.75 -0.77 2.32
C GLU A 181 14.88 -1.98 3.27
N LYS A 182 13.79 -2.73 3.46
CA LYS A 182 13.81 -4.01 4.18
C LYS A 182 14.73 -5.02 3.51
N LYS A 183 14.68 -5.14 2.17
CA LYS A 183 15.57 -6.01 1.40
C LYS A 183 17.04 -5.59 1.53
N ILE A 184 17.34 -4.30 1.48
CA ILE A 184 18.70 -3.78 1.70
C ILE A 184 19.20 -4.15 3.10
N THR A 185 18.35 -4.02 4.12
CA THR A 185 18.70 -4.39 5.50
C THR A 185 19.02 -5.87 5.63
N LEU A 186 18.23 -6.73 4.98
CA LEU A 186 18.46 -8.18 4.95
C LEU A 186 19.78 -8.51 4.24
N LEU A 187 20.03 -7.93 3.05
CA LEU A 187 21.28 -8.10 2.32
C LEU A 187 22.49 -7.62 3.13
N LYS A 188 22.39 -6.52 3.89
CA LYS A 188 23.45 -6.07 4.80
C LYS A 188 23.75 -7.11 5.88
N SER A 189 22.72 -7.74 6.44
CA SER A 189 22.87 -8.79 7.46
C SER A 189 23.52 -10.06 6.88
N GLU A 190 23.09 -10.48 5.68
CA GLU A 190 23.69 -11.61 4.96
C GLU A 190 25.15 -11.34 4.62
N ASN A 191 25.47 -10.15 4.12
CA ASN A 191 26.84 -9.76 3.81
C ASN A 191 27.74 -9.74 5.06
N SER A 192 27.20 -9.29 6.21
CA SER A 192 27.93 -9.37 7.49
C SER A 192 28.17 -10.81 7.93
N SER A 193 27.20 -11.71 7.74
CA SER A 193 27.35 -13.14 8.03
C SER A 193 28.41 -13.77 7.13
N LEU A 194 28.37 -13.47 5.83
CA LEU A 194 29.35 -13.95 4.85
C LEU A 194 30.76 -13.45 5.19
N ALA A 195 30.91 -12.18 5.58
CA ALA A 195 32.19 -11.62 6.01
C ALA A 195 32.77 -12.33 7.23
N ASN A 196 31.92 -12.71 8.20
CA ASN A 196 32.35 -13.49 9.36
C ASN A 196 32.76 -14.91 8.96
N ALA A 197 31.98 -15.59 8.11
CA ALA A 197 32.33 -16.92 7.60
C ALA A 197 33.67 -16.90 6.83
N VAL A 198 33.93 -15.88 6.02
CA VAL A 198 35.22 -15.70 5.34
C VAL A 198 36.36 -15.51 6.35
N ARG A 199 36.14 -14.75 7.44
CA ARG A 199 37.14 -14.58 8.50
C ARG A 199 37.45 -15.90 9.21
N GLU A 200 36.44 -16.71 9.52
CA GLU A 200 36.61 -18.04 10.14
C GLU A 200 37.34 -19.00 9.21
N LEU A 201 36.98 -19.04 7.91
CA LEU A 201 37.69 -19.84 6.91
C LEU A 201 39.16 -19.41 6.79
N LYS A 202 39.45 -18.11 6.85
CA LYS A 202 40.81 -17.59 6.86
C LYS A 202 41.59 -18.08 8.09
N GLN A 203 41.00 -17.98 9.29
CA GLN A 203 41.62 -18.50 10.51
C GLN A 203 41.86 -20.01 10.47
N ASN A 204 40.90 -20.78 9.97
CA ASN A 204 41.04 -22.24 9.81
C ASN A 204 42.13 -22.58 8.79
N SER A 205 42.22 -21.82 7.70
CA SER A 205 43.29 -21.95 6.70
C SER A 205 44.66 -21.68 7.31
N ASP A 206 44.80 -20.63 8.12
CA ASP A 206 46.06 -20.28 8.79
C ASP A 206 46.46 -21.36 9.82
N LEU A 207 45.50 -21.89 10.58
CA LEU A 207 45.70 -23.02 11.50
C LEU A 207 46.14 -24.29 10.77
N LEU A 208 45.45 -24.66 9.70
CA LEU A 208 45.83 -25.81 8.86
C LEU A 208 47.22 -25.62 8.26
N SER A 209 47.57 -24.41 7.83
CA SER A 209 48.90 -24.10 7.33
C SER A 209 49.97 -24.29 8.40
N ALA A 210 49.74 -23.81 9.62
CA ALA A 210 50.63 -24.03 10.77
C ALA A 210 50.77 -25.53 11.12
N GLN A 211 49.67 -26.29 11.08
CA GLN A 211 49.69 -27.75 11.29
C GLN A 211 50.52 -28.45 10.21
N VAL A 212 50.39 -28.05 8.94
CA VAL A 212 51.19 -28.60 7.84
C VAL A 212 52.68 -28.31 8.04
N GLU A 213 53.05 -27.11 8.48
CA GLU A 213 54.46 -26.79 8.77
C GLU A 213 55.00 -27.58 9.98
N SER A 214 54.20 -27.77 11.03
CA SER A 214 54.54 -28.66 12.15
C SER A 214 54.77 -30.09 11.67
N LEU A 215 53.84 -30.65 10.87
CA LEU A 215 53.95 -32.00 10.33
C LEU A 215 55.15 -32.15 9.40
N LYS A 216 55.49 -31.13 8.60
CA LYS A 216 56.73 -31.13 7.80
C LYS A 216 57.97 -31.20 8.68
N SER A 217 57.99 -30.45 9.79
CA SER A 217 59.08 -30.49 10.77
C SER A 217 59.19 -31.88 11.42
N ASP A 218 58.07 -32.43 11.89
CA ASP A 218 58.00 -33.77 12.49
C ASP A 218 58.45 -34.85 11.50
N LEU A 219 58.03 -34.74 10.23
CA LEU A 219 58.48 -35.62 9.16
C LEU A 219 60.00 -35.49 8.93
N GLY A 220 60.55 -34.27 8.99
CA GLY A 220 61.99 -34.02 8.92
C GLY A 220 62.74 -34.73 10.05
N ILE A 221 62.25 -34.62 11.28
CA ILE A 221 62.80 -35.31 12.46
C ILE A 221 62.69 -36.83 12.30
N ALA A 222 61.54 -37.34 11.84
CA ALA A 222 61.33 -38.76 11.60
C ALA A 222 62.30 -39.31 10.54
N ARG A 223 62.52 -38.58 9.44
CA ARG A 223 63.51 -38.92 8.41
C ARG A 223 64.93 -38.97 9.00
N GLN A 224 65.32 -38.00 9.83
CA GLN A 224 66.63 -38.02 10.50
C GLN A 224 66.77 -39.22 11.44
N LYS A 225 65.71 -39.57 12.19
CA LYS A 225 65.67 -40.77 13.03
C LYS A 225 65.83 -42.04 12.21
N ILE A 226 65.14 -42.15 11.07
CA ILE A 226 65.29 -43.30 10.15
C ILE A 226 66.73 -43.40 9.66
N VAL A 227 67.33 -42.31 9.16
CA VAL A 227 68.74 -42.30 8.72
C VAL A 227 69.68 -42.72 9.86
N ALA A 228 69.46 -42.24 11.08
CA ALA A 228 70.25 -42.64 12.24
C ALA A 228 70.10 -44.13 12.58
N VAL A 229 68.88 -44.67 12.50
CA VAL A 229 68.59 -46.11 12.69
C VAL A 229 69.25 -46.94 11.60
N GLU A 230 69.10 -46.57 10.32
CA GLU A 230 69.76 -47.23 9.18
C GLU A 230 71.29 -47.22 9.34
N THR A 231 71.86 -46.10 9.77
CA THR A 231 73.31 -45.98 10.01
C THR A 231 73.76 -46.89 11.16
N ARG A 232 72.97 -46.98 12.25
CA ARG A 232 73.21 -47.91 13.36
C ARG A 232 73.08 -49.37 12.91
N ALA A 233 72.09 -49.68 12.08
CA ALA A 233 71.88 -51.00 11.50
C ALA A 233 73.06 -51.42 10.62
N ARG A 234 73.51 -50.56 9.70
CA ARG A 234 74.72 -50.79 8.89
C ARG A 234 75.98 -50.99 9.73
N LYS A 235 76.16 -50.22 10.82
CA LYS A 235 77.27 -50.41 11.76
C LYS A 235 77.20 -51.76 12.49
N LYS A 236 76.02 -52.18 12.93
CA LYS A 236 75.82 -53.51 13.55
C LYS A 236 76.04 -54.64 12.55
N GLU A 237 75.57 -54.50 11.31
CA GLU A 237 75.78 -55.48 10.25
C GLU A 237 77.28 -55.60 9.91
N ALA A 238 77.99 -54.48 9.81
CA ALA A 238 79.45 -54.47 9.60
C ALA A 238 80.21 -55.11 10.78
N ALA A 239 79.80 -54.83 12.02
CA ALA A 239 80.36 -55.47 13.20
C ALA A 239 80.09 -56.99 13.21
N SER A 240 78.87 -57.41 12.84
CA SER A 240 78.50 -58.82 12.73
C SER A 240 79.30 -59.54 11.65
N LYS A 241 79.49 -58.93 10.46
CA LYS A 241 80.36 -59.48 9.40
C LYS A 241 81.80 -59.62 9.88
N LYS A 242 82.34 -58.60 10.55
CA LYS A 242 83.71 -58.64 11.09
C LYS A 242 83.89 -59.73 12.15
N SER A 243 82.92 -59.92 13.04
CA SER A 243 82.92 -61.02 14.02
C SER A 243 82.80 -62.40 13.34
N LEU A 244 81.98 -62.53 12.29
CA LEU A 244 81.86 -63.76 11.52
C LEU A 244 83.18 -64.12 10.81
N GLU A 245 83.87 -63.12 10.28
CA GLU A 245 85.19 -63.27 9.63
C GLU A 245 86.26 -63.72 10.64
N MET A 246 86.27 -63.15 11.85
CA MET A 246 87.18 -63.58 12.92
C MET A 246 86.89 -65.02 13.37
N LEU A 247 85.61 -65.38 13.53
CA LEU A 247 85.21 -66.73 13.89
C LEU A 247 85.62 -67.74 12.81
N LYS A 248 85.52 -67.36 11.54
CA LYS A 248 85.94 -68.18 10.40
C LYS A 248 87.46 -68.40 10.38
N MET A 249 88.25 -67.36 10.63
CA MET A 249 89.72 -67.47 10.76
C MET A 249 90.14 -68.34 11.94
N GLU A 250 89.43 -68.22 13.07
CA GLU A 250 89.70 -69.02 14.27
C GLU A 250 89.35 -70.50 14.04
N TYR A 251 88.23 -70.78 13.39
CA TYR A 251 87.83 -72.12 12.98
C TYR A 251 88.84 -72.75 12.00
N GLU A 252 89.30 -72.01 10.98
CA GLU A 252 90.33 -72.47 10.04
C GLU A 252 91.68 -72.75 10.72
N LYS A 253 92.03 -71.97 11.73
CA LYS A 253 93.25 -72.16 12.53
C LYS A 253 93.15 -73.44 13.36
N SER A 254 92.03 -73.66 14.05
CA SER A 254 91.77 -74.90 14.80
C SER A 254 91.73 -76.13 13.89
N LEU A 255 91.17 -76.02 12.69
CA LEU A 255 91.14 -77.13 11.71
C LEU A 255 92.55 -77.52 11.25
N LYS A 256 93.42 -76.53 11.00
CA LYS A 256 94.83 -76.77 10.63
C LYS A 256 95.62 -77.45 11.75
N GLU A 257 95.40 -77.06 13.01
CA GLU A 257 96.03 -77.71 14.16
C GLU A 257 95.54 -79.15 14.35
N LEU A 258 94.25 -79.42 14.13
CA LEU A 258 93.69 -80.76 14.21
C LEU A 258 94.28 -81.70 13.15
N ILE A 259 94.41 -81.24 11.91
CA ILE A 259 95.05 -81.98 10.80
C ILE A 259 96.52 -82.30 11.13
N LYS A 260 97.25 -81.34 11.74
CA LYS A 260 98.65 -81.53 12.14
C LYS A 260 98.79 -82.57 13.25
N SER A 261 97.89 -82.58 14.23
CA SER A 261 97.81 -83.58 15.30
C SER A 261 97.49 -84.99 14.78
N GLN A 262 96.57 -85.12 13.82
CA GLN A 262 96.25 -86.41 13.20
C GLN A 262 97.39 -86.96 12.34
N SER A 263 98.06 -86.11 11.55
CA SER A 263 99.22 -86.51 10.76
C SER A 263 100.35 -87.06 11.63
N GLN A 264 100.62 -86.46 12.79
CA GLN A 264 101.61 -86.96 13.75
C GLN A 264 101.22 -88.30 14.39
N LYS A 265 99.93 -88.52 14.69
CA LYS A 265 99.43 -89.81 15.17
C LYS A 265 99.56 -90.92 14.13
N GLU A 266 99.36 -90.60 12.84
CA GLU A 266 99.49 -91.56 11.75
C GLU A 266 100.94 -92.03 11.56
N VAL A 267 101.90 -91.10 11.67
CA VAL A 267 103.35 -91.42 11.62
C VAL A 267 103.76 -92.30 12.80
N ALA A 268 103.26 -92.00 14.01
CA ALA A 268 103.55 -92.81 15.20
C ALA A 268 102.98 -94.25 15.10
N LEU A 269 101.81 -94.42 14.50
CA LEU A 269 101.21 -95.74 14.27
C LEU A 269 101.97 -96.55 13.22
N LYS A 270 102.43 -95.93 12.12
CA LYS A 270 103.25 -96.60 11.08
C LYS A 270 104.58 -97.10 11.64
N SER A 271 105.23 -96.32 12.51
CA SER A 271 106.44 -96.73 13.23
C SER A 271 106.20 -97.98 14.11
N LYS A 272 105.09 -98.01 14.83
CA LYS A 272 104.75 -99.10 15.76
C LYS A 272 104.39 -100.41 15.05
N ILE A 273 103.78 -100.31 13.87
CA ILE A 273 103.48 -101.46 13.00
C ILE A 273 104.78 -102.11 12.47
N ASN A 274 105.76 -101.31 12.05
CA ASN A 274 107.05 -101.83 11.59
C ASN A 274 107.82 -102.54 12.71
N GLU A 275 107.81 -101.99 13.92
CA GLU A 275 108.48 -102.60 15.08
C GLU A 275 107.84 -103.96 15.48
N LEU A 276 106.52 -104.08 15.35
CA LEU A 276 105.80 -105.34 15.59
C LEU A 276 106.10 -106.39 14.51
N ASN A 277 106.20 -105.98 13.24
CA ASN A 277 106.52 -106.87 12.13
C ASN A 277 107.91 -107.51 12.28
N GLU A 278 108.92 -106.75 12.74
CA GLU A 278 110.24 -107.33 13.02
C GLU A 278 110.23 -108.33 14.20
N LYS A 279 109.45 -108.04 15.25
CA LYS A 279 109.30 -108.94 16.40
C LYS A 279 108.62 -110.26 16.01
N ILE A 280 107.64 -110.22 15.12
CA ILE A 280 106.95 -111.41 14.59
C ILE A 280 107.91 -112.26 13.73
N LEU A 281 108.68 -111.62 12.85
CA LEU A 281 109.63 -112.29 11.95
C LEU A 281 110.75 -113.01 12.73
N ASN A 282 111.31 -112.35 13.75
CA ASN A 282 112.35 -112.95 14.59
C ASN A 282 111.82 -114.13 15.43
N LYS A 283 110.56 -114.07 15.86
CA LYS A 283 109.93 -115.17 16.62
C LYS A 283 109.61 -116.38 15.74
N ALA A 284 109.20 -116.16 14.49
CA ALA A 284 108.99 -117.22 13.50
C ALA A 284 110.30 -117.97 13.15
N LEU A 285 111.42 -117.24 13.06
CA LEU A 285 112.73 -117.84 12.78
C LEU A 285 113.23 -118.72 13.94
N LEU A 286 112.94 -118.33 15.18
CA LEU A 286 113.32 -119.08 16.39
C LEU A 286 112.53 -120.39 16.52
N LEU A 287 111.24 -120.36 16.19
CA LEU A 287 110.35 -121.53 16.21
C LEU A 287 110.76 -122.58 15.17
N LYS A 288 111.21 -122.15 13.99
CA LYS A 288 111.68 -123.05 12.93
C LYS A 288 112.95 -123.82 13.34
N LYS A 289 113.92 -123.15 13.97
CA LYS A 289 115.14 -123.78 14.51
C LYS A 289 114.84 -124.80 15.62
N LYS A 290 113.82 -124.52 16.45
CA LYS A 290 113.40 -125.41 17.54
C LYS A 290 112.76 -126.71 17.02
N GLN A 291 111.92 -126.62 15.99
CA GLN A 291 111.33 -127.80 15.33
C GLN A 291 112.38 -128.70 14.64
N GLU A 292 113.45 -128.11 14.09
CA GLU A 292 114.55 -128.87 13.49
C GLU A 292 115.41 -129.61 14.51
N GLN A 293 115.58 -129.06 15.72
CA GLN A 293 116.24 -129.74 16.83
C GLN A 293 115.40 -130.89 17.39
N GLU A 294 114.08 -130.71 17.51
CA GLU A 294 113.16 -131.76 17.96
C GLU A 294 113.11 -132.96 16.98
N LYS A 295 113.15 -132.70 15.67
CA LYS A 295 113.25 -133.78 14.65
C LYS A 295 114.55 -134.57 14.75
N LYS A 296 115.68 -133.92 15.02
CA LYS A 296 116.97 -134.59 15.24
C LYS A 296 116.95 -135.44 16.51
N LEU A 297 116.38 -134.91 17.60
CA LEU A 297 116.26 -135.63 18.87
C LEU A 297 115.41 -136.90 18.74
N PHE A 298 114.28 -136.80 18.03
CA PHE A 298 113.35 -137.92 17.79
C PHE A 298 113.97 -139.07 16.97
N TYR A 299 114.90 -138.77 16.05
CA TYR A 299 115.56 -139.79 15.24
C TYR A 299 116.67 -140.52 16.03
N THR A 300 117.45 -139.81 16.85
CA THR A 300 118.42 -140.43 17.77
C THR A 300 117.75 -141.27 18.86
N PHE A 301 116.60 -140.82 19.38
CA PHE A 301 115.84 -141.55 20.40
C PHE A 301 115.29 -142.88 19.87
N ASN A 302 114.74 -142.89 18.64
CA ASN A 302 114.28 -144.14 18.01
C ASN A 302 115.43 -145.10 17.65
N LYS A 303 116.62 -144.58 17.37
CA LYS A 303 117.82 -145.39 17.14
C LYS A 303 118.33 -146.05 18.42
N ALA A 304 118.19 -145.39 19.58
CA ALA A 304 118.54 -145.94 20.88
C ALA A 304 117.54 -147.02 21.36
N LEU A 305 116.23 -146.81 21.12
CA LEU A 305 115.19 -147.77 21.51
C LEU A 305 115.27 -149.11 20.75
N ARG A 306 115.72 -149.12 19.49
CA ARG A 306 115.92 -150.38 18.74
C ARG A 306 117.08 -151.24 19.25
N ASN A 307 118.07 -150.64 19.91
CA ASN A 307 119.21 -151.38 20.48
C ASN A 307 118.91 -151.98 21.87
N LEU A 308 117.76 -151.65 22.47
CA LEU A 308 117.38 -152.06 23.82
C LEU A 308 116.45 -153.29 23.86
N PHE A 309 116.00 -153.82 22.71
CA PHE A 309 115.07 -154.95 22.66
C PHE A 309 115.73 -156.33 22.41
N TYR A 310 117.06 -156.40 22.49
CA TYR A 310 117.81 -157.65 22.66
C TYR A 310 118.56 -157.61 23.99
N LEU A 311 117.85 -157.84 25.11
CA LEU A 311 118.33 -158.54 26.32
C LEU A 311 117.22 -158.58 27.40
N ASN A 312 117.20 -159.70 28.13
CA ASN A 312 116.11 -160.21 28.94
C ASN A 312 115.98 -159.64 30.37
N GLU A 313 114.73 -159.72 30.82
CA GLU A 313 114.16 -159.94 32.17
C GLU A 313 115.10 -160.16 33.37
N SER A 314 115.17 -159.15 34.24
CA SER A 314 115.22 -159.17 35.72
C SER A 314 115.93 -157.88 36.19
N GLU A 315 115.44 -157.25 37.27
CA GLU A 315 116.14 -156.14 37.95
C GLU A 315 116.23 -154.79 37.21
N LEU A 316 115.26 -153.88 37.42
CA LEU A 316 115.54 -152.58 38.06
C LEU A 316 114.27 -151.79 38.42
N LYS A 317 113.32 -152.49 39.06
CA LYS A 317 112.48 -151.91 40.12
C LYS A 317 113.37 -151.67 41.35
N PRO A 318 114.20 -150.60 41.43
CA PRO A 318 114.17 -149.73 42.62
C PRO A 318 114.76 -148.30 42.43
N MET A 319 114.37 -147.49 41.43
CA MET A 319 114.76 -146.06 41.37
C MET A 319 113.61 -145.06 41.26
N LEU A 320 112.43 -145.45 41.75
CA LEU A 320 111.50 -144.49 42.35
C LEU A 320 112.13 -143.99 43.68
N LYS A 321 111.97 -142.69 43.98
CA LYS A 321 111.84 -142.11 45.36
C LYS A 321 113.10 -141.46 46.01
N LYS A 322 113.60 -140.32 45.50
CA LYS A 322 114.22 -139.21 46.30
C LYS A 322 114.64 -137.98 45.44
N ALA A 323 113.73 -137.01 45.25
CA ALA A 323 114.03 -135.56 45.08
C ALA A 323 112.73 -134.78 44.80
N LEU A 324 111.90 -134.68 45.83
CA LEU A 324 110.77 -133.76 45.97
C LEU A 324 111.17 -132.79 47.10
N SER A 325 111.38 -131.49 46.85
CA SER A 325 111.22 -130.39 47.85
C SER A 325 111.60 -128.97 47.33
N GLN A 326 110.76 -127.97 47.68
CA GLN A 326 110.95 -126.48 47.66
C GLN A 326 110.82 -125.78 46.28
N GLN A 327 110.13 -124.65 46.03
CA GLN A 327 109.70 -123.46 46.82
C GLN A 327 108.72 -122.61 45.92
N THR A 328 107.42 -122.36 46.22
CA THR A 328 106.73 -121.16 46.80
C THR A 328 107.11 -119.77 46.18
N GLN A 329 106.24 -118.80 45.78
CA GLN A 329 105.14 -118.04 46.46
C GLN A 329 104.27 -117.10 45.52
N PRO A 330 103.18 -116.43 46.01
CA PRO A 330 102.04 -115.78 45.28
C PRO A 330 101.64 -114.29 45.67
N THR A 331 100.45 -113.78 45.20
CA THR A 331 99.56 -112.63 45.68
C THR A 331 99.97 -111.16 45.37
N GLN A 332 99.14 -110.10 45.17
CA GLN A 332 97.84 -109.62 45.73
C GLN A 332 97.22 -108.40 44.94
N GLU A 333 95.90 -108.18 45.06
CA GLU A 333 95.05 -106.94 44.85
C GLU A 333 95.25 -105.90 46.03
N PRO A 334 94.55 -104.72 46.24
CA PRO A 334 93.17 -104.30 45.85
C PRO A 334 92.86 -102.76 45.63
N ASP A 335 91.55 -102.43 45.47
CA ASP A 335 90.76 -101.24 45.94
C ASP A 335 90.88 -99.84 45.27
N GLN A 336 89.88 -98.93 45.21
CA GLN A 336 88.39 -98.89 45.26
C GLN A 336 87.93 -97.39 45.23
N LYS A 337 86.64 -97.13 44.91
CA LYS A 337 85.77 -95.93 45.19
C LYS A 337 85.83 -94.68 44.29
N GLU A 338 84.78 -93.86 44.08
CA GLU A 338 83.30 -93.91 44.13
C GLU A 338 82.80 -92.51 43.62
N ILE A 339 81.74 -92.47 42.77
CA ILE A 339 80.49 -91.66 42.80
C ILE A 339 80.60 -90.11 43.06
N THR A 340 79.98 -89.19 42.30
CA THR A 340 78.55 -88.76 42.40
C THR A 340 78.10 -87.76 41.30
N ILE A 341 76.78 -87.70 41.08
CA ILE A 341 75.89 -87.04 40.10
C ILE A 341 75.29 -85.70 40.63
N HIS A 342 74.79 -84.79 39.76
CA HIS A 342 73.52 -83.98 39.83
C HIS A 342 73.35 -83.17 38.50
N HIS A 343 72.30 -83.30 37.66
CA HIS A 343 70.90 -82.74 37.64
C HIS A 343 70.83 -81.19 37.79
N SER A 344 70.10 -80.38 37.00
CA SER A 344 68.66 -80.29 36.56
C SER A 344 68.57 -79.25 35.38
N SER A 345 67.73 -79.26 34.33
CA SER A 345 66.25 -79.24 34.12
C SER A 345 65.52 -77.91 34.40
N ASP A 346 64.74 -77.42 33.41
CA ASP A 346 63.32 -76.97 33.48
C ASP A 346 62.88 -75.70 32.68
N ASP A 347 61.62 -75.82 32.24
CA ASP A 347 60.76 -75.05 31.33
C ASP A 347 60.15 -73.74 31.89
N ASN A 348 59.46 -72.93 31.04
CA ASN A 348 58.04 -72.56 31.27
C ASN A 348 57.36 -71.65 30.21
N ASP A 349 56.03 -71.78 30.21
CA ASP A 349 54.96 -71.36 29.29
C ASP A 349 54.23 -70.02 29.59
N SER A 350 53.66 -69.42 28.52
CA SER A 350 52.26 -68.93 28.29
C SER A 350 51.42 -67.90 29.14
N PHE A 351 50.66 -67.06 28.40
CA PHE A 351 49.18 -66.73 28.44
C PHE A 351 48.45 -65.50 29.10
N PHE A 352 47.48 -64.93 28.32
CA PHE A 352 46.16 -64.20 28.51
C PHE A 352 46.02 -62.94 29.45
N VAL A 353 45.08 -61.96 29.41
CA VAL A 353 44.08 -61.30 28.50
C VAL A 353 43.14 -60.36 29.33
N ASP A 354 42.44 -59.44 28.65
CA ASP A 354 41.09 -58.85 28.91
C ASP A 354 40.82 -57.47 29.57
N GLU A 355 39.83 -56.82 28.92
CA GLU A 355 39.03 -55.59 29.09
C GLU A 355 37.86 -55.81 30.12
N PRO A 356 36.69 -55.09 30.23
CA PRO A 356 36.14 -53.84 29.64
C PRO A 356 35.21 -52.92 30.53
N GLN A 357 34.77 -51.74 29.98
CA GLN A 357 33.42 -51.05 29.94
C GLN A 357 32.57 -50.70 31.24
N LYS A 358 31.60 -49.74 31.39
CA LYS A 358 30.74 -48.85 30.55
C LYS A 358 29.79 -47.89 31.40
N PHE A 359 29.27 -46.80 30.77
CA PHE A 359 27.94 -46.07 30.89
C PHE A 359 27.49 -45.32 32.19
N HIS A 360 26.61 -44.28 32.28
CA HIS A 360 25.71 -43.45 31.40
C HIS A 360 25.27 -42.11 32.13
N THR A 361 24.45 -41.27 31.48
CA THR A 361 24.06 -39.82 31.62
C THR A 361 22.67 -39.55 32.33
N PRO A 362 21.81 -38.47 32.12
CA PRO A 362 21.84 -36.96 32.21
C PRO A 362 20.54 -36.22 32.79
N ILE A 363 20.46 -34.84 32.68
CA ILE A 363 19.31 -33.88 32.45
C ILE A 363 18.53 -33.15 33.61
N HIS A 364 18.40 -31.79 33.54
CA HIS A 364 17.12 -30.98 33.51
C HIS A 364 17.28 -29.44 33.32
N THR A 365 16.26 -28.79 32.72
CA THR A 365 16.09 -27.36 32.31
C THR A 365 14.85 -26.66 33.00
N PRO A 366 14.26 -25.51 32.57
CA PRO A 366 14.26 -24.18 33.25
C PRO A 366 12.84 -23.56 33.55
N VAL A 367 12.75 -22.30 34.03
CA VAL A 367 11.46 -21.55 34.23
C VAL A 367 11.52 -20.08 33.76
N MET A 368 10.45 -19.63 33.11
CA MET A 368 10.12 -18.26 32.62
C MET A 368 8.96 -17.66 33.44
N HIS A 369 8.93 -16.32 33.60
CA HIS A 369 7.74 -15.55 34.01
C HIS A 369 7.34 -14.53 32.93
N LYS A 370 6.04 -14.50 32.57
CA LYS A 370 5.37 -13.45 31.78
C LYS A 370 4.32 -12.77 32.65
N THR A 371 4.24 -11.44 32.56
CA THR A 371 3.27 -10.58 33.27
C THR A 371 2.08 -10.22 32.36
N VAL A 372 0.93 -10.15 33.02
CA VAL A 372 -0.45 -9.98 32.56
C VAL A 372 -0.76 -8.56 32.08
N LYS A 373 -1.41 -8.43 30.91
CA LYS A 373 -2.32 -7.32 30.54
C LYS A 373 -3.68 -7.95 30.17
N GLN A 374 -4.66 -7.79 31.04
CA GLN A 374 -6.09 -7.99 30.82
C GLN A 374 -6.78 -6.61 30.76
N VAL A 375 -7.99 -6.34 30.26
CA VAL A 375 -9.04 -6.98 29.44
C VAL A 375 -10.05 -5.85 29.23
N ILE A 376 -10.38 -5.49 27.99
CA ILE A 376 -11.69 -4.93 27.61
C ILE A 376 -12.02 -5.56 26.25
N ASN A 377 -12.51 -6.80 26.30
CA ASN A 377 -13.21 -7.43 25.18
C ASN A 377 -14.69 -7.47 25.59
N GLU A 378 -15.45 -6.46 25.17
CA GLU A 378 -16.90 -6.57 25.03
C GLU A 378 -17.21 -6.48 23.53
N ASP A 379 -17.85 -7.52 23.01
CA ASP A 379 -17.93 -7.88 21.59
C ASP A 379 -18.84 -7.00 20.70
N ASP A 380 -19.32 -5.84 21.15
CA ASP A 380 -19.96 -4.86 20.26
C ASP A 380 -19.92 -3.43 20.82
N PRO A 381 -19.01 -2.56 20.33
CA PRO A 381 -18.92 -1.16 20.78
C PRO A 381 -20.22 -0.37 20.54
N LEU A 382 -21.09 -0.82 19.62
CA LEU A 382 -22.35 -0.14 19.30
C LEU A 382 -23.43 -0.32 20.37
N LYS A 383 -23.33 -1.35 21.22
CA LYS A 383 -24.32 -1.64 22.27
C LYS A 383 -24.34 -0.56 23.35
N LEU A 384 -23.19 0.05 23.63
CA LEU A 384 -23.04 1.17 24.57
C LEU A 384 -23.17 2.54 23.87
N LEU A 385 -22.66 2.66 22.65
CA LEU A 385 -22.66 3.94 21.92
C LEU A 385 -24.06 4.42 21.50
N VAL A 386 -24.94 3.53 21.04
CA VAL A 386 -26.27 3.92 20.53
C VAL A 386 -27.16 4.58 21.61
N PRO A 387 -27.29 4.03 22.83
CA PRO A 387 -28.03 4.68 23.90
C PRO A 387 -27.45 6.03 24.33
N MET A 388 -26.11 6.16 24.35
CA MET A 388 -25.43 7.41 24.72
C MET A 388 -25.69 8.53 23.70
N VAL A 389 -25.58 8.20 22.40
CA VAL A 389 -25.85 9.15 21.30
C VAL A 389 -27.31 9.58 21.30
N LYS A 390 -28.25 8.64 21.52
CA LYS A 390 -29.69 8.94 21.61
C LYS A 390 -29.99 9.88 22.78
N THR A 391 -29.43 9.58 23.96
CA THR A 391 -29.64 10.40 25.16
C THR A 391 -29.11 11.81 24.95
N ALA A 392 -27.92 11.99 24.37
CA ALA A 392 -27.36 13.32 24.11
C ALA A 392 -28.21 14.14 23.10
N LEU A 393 -28.74 13.49 22.06
CA LEU A 393 -29.68 14.13 21.13
C LEU A 393 -30.99 14.52 21.82
N ASP A 394 -31.52 13.67 22.69
CA ASP A 394 -32.75 13.97 23.47
C ASP A 394 -32.53 15.14 24.45
N HIS A 395 -31.29 15.39 24.88
CA HIS A 395 -30.89 16.54 25.71
C HIS A 395 -30.57 17.81 24.89
N GLY A 396 -30.65 17.74 23.56
CA GLY A 396 -30.45 18.89 22.66
C GLY A 396 -29.01 19.16 22.25
N ASP A 397 -28.08 18.23 22.51
CA ASP A 397 -26.70 18.36 22.05
C ASP A 397 -26.62 18.29 20.51
N SER A 398 -25.77 19.11 19.90
CA SER A 398 -25.51 19.06 18.46
C SER A 398 -24.71 17.79 18.10
N VAL A 399 -24.88 17.32 16.86
CA VAL A 399 -24.14 16.14 16.36
C VAL A 399 -22.62 16.33 16.48
N GLU A 400 -22.13 17.55 16.28
CA GLU A 400 -20.72 17.93 16.39
C GLU A 400 -20.24 17.87 17.85
N GLN A 401 -21.07 18.30 18.81
CA GLN A 401 -20.76 18.22 20.25
C GLN A 401 -20.68 16.76 20.71
N ILE A 402 -21.59 15.90 20.23
CA ILE A 402 -21.60 14.46 20.54
C ILE A 402 -20.35 13.79 19.96
N LYS A 403 -20.00 14.09 18.69
CA LYS A 403 -18.78 13.55 18.06
C LYS A 403 -17.52 13.93 18.82
N HIS A 404 -17.40 15.21 19.18
CA HIS A 404 -16.22 15.71 19.90
C HIS A 404 -16.06 15.04 21.28
N SER A 405 -17.16 14.90 22.05
CA SER A 405 -17.14 14.27 23.37
C SER A 405 -16.80 12.77 23.31
N LEU A 406 -17.29 12.04 22.31
CA LEU A 406 -17.02 10.61 22.15
C LEU A 406 -15.61 10.34 21.61
N LEU A 407 -15.08 11.19 20.73
CA LEU A 407 -13.68 11.12 20.29
C LEU A 407 -12.71 11.34 21.46
N ASN A 408 -13.00 12.32 22.32
CA ASN A 408 -12.21 12.56 23.54
C ASN A 408 -12.28 11.41 24.55
N SER A 409 -13.35 10.60 24.49
CA SER A 409 -13.54 9.42 25.33
C SER A 409 -12.89 8.15 24.75
N GLY A 410 -12.16 8.26 23.62
CA GLY A 410 -11.41 7.16 23.03
C GLY A 410 -12.20 6.24 22.10
N TYR A 411 -13.44 6.61 21.73
CA TYR A 411 -14.21 5.86 20.73
C TYR A 411 -13.69 6.16 19.32
N SER A 412 -13.66 5.14 18.46
CA SER A 412 -13.25 5.31 17.06
C SER A 412 -14.32 6.10 16.29
N GLU A 413 -13.88 7.00 15.42
CA GLU A 413 -14.76 7.81 14.55
C GLU A 413 -15.73 6.93 13.76
N LYS A 414 -15.27 5.75 13.30
CA LYS A 414 -16.10 4.77 12.59
C LYS A 414 -17.28 4.28 13.42
N HIS A 415 -17.08 3.94 14.70
CA HIS A 415 -18.17 3.48 15.57
C HIS A 415 -19.14 4.61 15.94
N ILE A 416 -18.65 5.85 16.04
CA ILE A 416 -19.46 7.04 16.32
C ILE A 416 -20.41 7.33 15.15
N GLU A 417 -19.91 7.31 13.90
CA GLU A 417 -20.74 7.52 12.70
C GLU A 417 -21.79 6.41 12.52
N GLU A 418 -21.41 5.18 12.82
CA GLU A 418 -22.32 4.03 12.74
C GLU A 418 -23.43 4.11 13.81
N ALA A 419 -23.11 4.57 15.03
CA ALA A 419 -24.10 4.84 16.07
C ALA A 419 -25.05 6.00 15.70
N LEU A 420 -24.53 7.11 15.18
CA LEU A 420 -25.34 8.24 14.70
C LEU A 420 -26.28 7.83 13.55
N THR A 421 -25.82 6.96 12.66
CA THR A 421 -26.64 6.44 11.56
C THR A 421 -27.76 5.52 12.08
N LYS A 422 -27.48 4.72 13.12
CA LYS A 422 -28.49 3.86 13.76
C LYS A 422 -29.54 4.65 14.54
N VAL A 423 -29.20 5.80 15.14
CA VAL A 423 -30.18 6.65 15.86
C VAL A 423 -31.05 7.47 14.91
N LYS A 424 -30.58 7.77 13.68
CA LYS A 424 -31.36 8.46 12.65
C LYS A 424 -32.39 7.59 11.92
N LYS A 425 -32.24 6.27 11.97
CA LYS A 425 -33.20 5.29 11.43
C LYS A 425 -34.21 4.92 12.48
#